data_AF-A0A2N6AQ39-F1
#
_entry.id   AF-A0A2N6AQ39-F1
#
_cell.length_a   1.000
_cell.length_b   1.000
_cell.length_c   1.000
_cell.angle_alpha   90.00
_cell.angle_beta   90.00
_cell.angle_gamma   90.00
#
_symmetry.space_group_name_H-M   'P 1'
#
loop_
_entity.id
_entity.type
_entity.pdbx_description
1 polymer ?
#
loop_
_entity_poly.entity_id
_entity_poly.type
_entity_poly.pdbx_seq_one_letter_code
_entity_poly.pdbx_strand_id
1 'polypeptide(L)'
;MRLHRTASIIITFLVFIILSPLGHAQTPGHIDWYVSIQKGKNKNDGKSPTTPLKNIDKAVKKAAPGDVIAVAEGVYAGTRGCGYIMCDKPVQLYGGYALDFSSRDNVSHATLFQPTNKKSQRKAFLLCEKNVDGLVIDGFVFDMGERNSYADKDGRPEGVETGMLLLPPKKNRVKGDKATVTEQCVYVRTNTKGGDVTIRNNVFVNGAKFGIQAGHKGGTFIVRNNVFVSNRMAAIEIFGTGGKKAPNPANWEKDGHVEVAYNTILFTWSRLKDFQDMGYGVRVMTKLSYDIHHNIIGGNIMAGVDNSRFNKDEWLKLDNNIFFVNKGGDLEYSPESNTKELINADEFEDLEFASVEGNRSMIPKELPVDKNYLQGYLSARYSEQTDLDRDSPANQWRSMLGLNLQGKMSSKATMYGNRYPWKNTLELFGAVPGCGAQRMR
;
A
#
# COMPACT_ATOMS: atom_id res chain seq x y z
N MET A 1 70.29 -29.39 10.17
CA MET A 1 68.91 -29.85 10.44
C MET A 1 68.06 -28.61 10.72
N ARG A 2 67.34 -28.13 9.70
CA ARG A 2 66.64 -26.83 9.69
C ARG A 2 65.26 -26.99 10.36
N LEU A 3 65.00 -26.24 11.43
CA LEU A 3 63.65 -26.08 11.98
C LEU A 3 62.88 -25.06 11.12
N HIS A 4 61.83 -25.53 10.45
CA HIS A 4 60.86 -24.69 9.77
C HIS A 4 60.02 -23.90 10.78
N ARG A 5 60.07 -22.57 10.72
CA ARG A 5 59.06 -21.69 11.32
C ARG A 5 57.93 -21.51 10.30
N THR A 6 56.78 -22.11 10.57
CA THR A 6 55.51 -21.84 9.90
C THR A 6 54.98 -20.50 10.39
N ALA A 7 54.88 -19.52 9.48
CA ALA A 7 54.20 -18.26 9.72
C ALA A 7 52.71 -18.42 9.37
N SER A 8 51.83 -18.39 10.38
CA SER A 8 50.39 -18.32 10.17
C SER A 8 50.01 -16.91 9.72
N ILE A 9 49.57 -16.79 8.47
CA ILE A 9 48.99 -15.56 7.92
C ILE A 9 47.53 -15.50 8.38
N ILE A 10 47.24 -14.62 9.36
CA ILE A 10 45.86 -14.26 9.71
C ILE A 10 45.40 -13.21 8.70
N ILE A 11 44.66 -13.65 7.68
CA ILE A 11 43.93 -12.75 6.77
C ILE A 11 42.70 -12.25 7.53
N THR A 12 42.80 -11.06 8.11
CA THR A 12 41.65 -10.37 8.69
C THR A 12 40.83 -9.82 7.52
N PHE A 13 39.74 -10.51 7.16
CA PHE A 13 38.73 -10.00 6.24
C PHE A 13 38.00 -8.83 6.93
N LEU A 14 38.51 -7.61 6.71
CA LEU A 14 37.78 -6.39 7.09
C LEU A 14 36.63 -6.24 6.08
N VAL A 15 35.47 -6.79 6.42
CA VAL A 15 34.22 -6.50 5.69
C VAL A 15 33.88 -5.04 5.98
N PHE A 16 34.23 -4.15 5.05
CA PHE A 16 33.62 -2.83 4.99
C PHE A 16 32.15 -3.02 4.64
N ILE A 17 31.29 -3.08 5.67
CA ILE A 17 29.88 -2.78 5.50
C ILE A 17 29.83 -1.31 5.09
N ILE A 18 29.70 -1.06 3.79
CA ILE A 18 29.31 0.25 3.29
C ILE A 18 27.88 0.45 3.81
N LEU A 19 27.75 1.11 4.96
CA LEU A 19 26.51 1.77 5.36
C LEU A 19 26.25 2.81 4.28
N SER A 20 25.48 2.43 3.26
CA SER A 20 24.96 3.39 2.28
C SER A 20 24.21 4.48 3.06
N PRO A 21 24.48 5.77 2.83
CA PRO A 21 23.80 6.83 3.54
C PRO A 21 22.31 6.75 3.18
N LEU A 22 21.53 6.32 4.17
CA LEU A 22 20.08 6.16 4.11
C LEU A 22 19.43 7.53 4.02
N GLY A 23 18.83 7.81 2.86
CA GLY A 23 18.18 9.07 2.50
C GLY A 23 18.77 9.64 1.23
N HIS A 24 18.17 9.29 0.09
CA HIS A 24 18.40 10.03 -1.16
C HIS A 24 17.03 10.51 -1.64
N ALA A 25 16.73 11.79 -1.47
CA ALA A 25 15.82 12.42 -2.41
C ALA A 25 16.52 12.36 -3.77
N GLN A 26 16.25 11.31 -4.55
CA GLN A 26 16.81 11.24 -5.90
C GLN A 26 16.12 12.30 -6.74
N THR A 27 16.72 13.48 -6.79
CA THR A 27 16.42 14.46 -7.82
C THR A 27 16.94 13.86 -9.13
N PRO A 28 16.08 13.64 -10.12
CA PRO A 28 16.50 13.09 -11.40
C PRO A 28 17.52 14.03 -12.06
N GLY A 29 18.52 13.46 -12.75
CA GLY A 29 19.59 14.23 -13.39
C GLY A 29 19.15 15.10 -14.58
N HIS A 30 17.91 14.93 -15.04
CA HIS A 30 17.25 15.76 -16.05
C HIS A 30 15.73 15.73 -15.85
N ILE A 31 15.02 16.69 -16.44
CA ILE A 31 13.56 16.76 -16.45
C ILE A 31 13.10 17.01 -17.89
N ASP A 32 12.26 16.12 -18.43
CA ASP A 32 11.72 16.24 -19.79
C ASP A 32 10.39 16.98 -19.83
N TRP A 33 9.64 16.93 -18.74
CA TRP A 33 8.31 17.53 -18.65
C TRP A 33 8.06 18.16 -17.28
N TYR A 34 7.53 19.38 -17.31
CA TYR A 34 7.11 20.12 -16.11
C TYR A 34 5.59 20.18 -16.04
N VAL A 35 5.04 19.87 -14.86
CA VAL A 35 3.60 19.89 -14.60
C VAL A 35 3.29 20.73 -13.36
N SER A 36 2.37 21.69 -13.49
CA SER A 36 1.85 22.49 -12.37
C SER A 36 0.37 22.72 -12.54
N ILE A 37 -0.45 22.26 -11.59
CA ILE A 37 -1.90 22.49 -11.62
C ILE A 37 -2.24 23.98 -11.51
N GLN A 38 -1.39 24.75 -10.82
CA GLN A 38 -1.61 26.17 -10.51
C GLN A 38 -1.10 27.09 -11.64
N LYS A 39 0.13 26.88 -12.12
CA LYS A 39 0.77 27.74 -13.14
C LYS A 39 0.63 27.20 -14.57
N GLY A 40 0.34 25.92 -14.73
CA GLY A 40 0.38 25.24 -16.02
C GLY A 40 -0.84 25.45 -16.89
N LYS A 41 -0.63 25.31 -18.21
CA LYS A 41 -1.69 25.22 -19.22
C LYS A 41 -1.39 24.05 -20.14
N ASN A 42 -2.39 23.24 -20.46
CA ASN A 42 -2.19 22.07 -21.34
C ASN A 42 -1.82 22.42 -22.79
N LYS A 43 -1.94 23.69 -23.17
CA LYS A 43 -1.45 24.22 -24.46
C LYS A 43 0.05 24.55 -24.47
N ASN A 44 0.69 24.61 -23.29
CA ASN A 44 2.12 24.86 -23.20
C ASN A 44 2.91 23.68 -23.78
N ASP A 45 4.18 23.91 -24.14
CA ASP A 45 5.08 22.85 -24.56
C ASP A 45 5.32 21.83 -23.42
N GLY A 46 5.43 22.31 -22.18
CA GLY A 46 5.75 21.51 -21.00
C GLY A 46 7.26 21.33 -20.77
N LYS A 47 8.12 22.05 -21.50
CA LYS A 47 9.56 21.79 -21.54
C LYS A 47 10.40 22.67 -20.60
N SER A 48 9.77 23.62 -19.91
CA SER A 48 10.43 24.47 -18.93
C SER A 48 9.54 24.76 -17.71
N PRO A 49 10.13 25.16 -16.56
CA PRO A 49 9.40 25.59 -15.36
C PRO A 49 8.43 26.77 -15.61
N THR A 50 8.69 27.62 -16.62
CA THR A 50 7.86 28.79 -16.93
C THR A 50 6.68 28.47 -17.86
N THR A 51 6.76 27.34 -18.59
CA THR A 51 5.73 26.84 -19.50
C THR A 51 5.24 25.43 -19.14
N PRO A 52 4.87 25.13 -17.87
CA PRO A 52 4.50 23.77 -17.48
C PRO A 52 3.13 23.38 -18.06
N LEU A 53 2.91 22.07 -18.22
CA LEU A 53 1.58 21.51 -18.49
C LEU A 53 0.71 21.60 -17.23
N LYS A 54 -0.61 21.61 -17.40
CA LYS A 54 -1.54 21.70 -16.26
C LYS A 54 -1.81 20.34 -15.61
N ASN A 55 -1.93 19.29 -16.41
CA ASN A 55 -2.38 17.98 -15.95
C ASN A 55 -1.32 16.90 -16.19
N ILE A 56 -1.14 16.02 -15.20
CA ILE A 56 -0.19 14.90 -15.24
C ILE A 56 -0.49 13.97 -16.41
N ASP A 57 -1.76 13.62 -16.65
CA ASP A 57 -2.15 12.75 -17.76
C ASP A 57 -1.83 13.34 -19.15
N LYS A 58 -1.69 14.66 -19.26
CA LYS A 58 -1.24 15.31 -20.50
C LYS A 58 0.26 15.18 -20.70
N ALA A 59 1.05 15.30 -19.64
CA ALA A 59 2.48 15.04 -19.71
C ALA A 59 2.75 13.57 -20.05
N VAL A 60 2.11 12.62 -19.34
CA VAL A 60 2.21 11.18 -19.62
C VAL A 60 1.86 10.84 -21.07
N LYS A 61 0.82 11.49 -21.64
CA LYS A 61 0.45 11.27 -23.04
C LYS A 61 1.54 11.75 -24.02
N LYS A 62 2.19 12.87 -23.74
CA LYS A 62 3.23 13.45 -24.61
C LYS A 62 4.60 12.78 -24.42
N ALA A 63 4.86 12.22 -23.26
CA ALA A 63 6.12 11.59 -22.90
C ALA A 63 6.45 10.36 -23.77
N ALA A 64 7.73 10.17 -24.03
CA ALA A 64 8.32 8.94 -24.52
C ALA A 64 8.66 7.99 -23.35
N PRO A 65 8.86 6.68 -23.61
CA PRO A 65 9.42 5.76 -22.62
C PRO A 65 10.75 6.28 -22.05
N GLY A 66 10.90 6.24 -20.73
CA GLY A 66 12.09 6.71 -20.00
C GLY A 66 12.00 8.17 -19.52
N ASP A 67 11.15 9.00 -20.14
CA ASP A 67 11.05 10.43 -19.83
C ASP A 67 10.75 10.71 -18.35
N VAL A 68 11.39 11.75 -17.83
CA VAL A 68 11.21 12.27 -16.48
C VAL A 68 10.16 13.38 -16.46
N ILE A 69 9.16 13.24 -15.60
CA ILE A 69 8.07 14.21 -15.41
C ILE A 69 8.14 14.77 -13.99
N ALA A 70 8.53 16.04 -13.86
CA ALA A 70 8.49 16.79 -12.62
C ALA A 70 7.08 17.37 -12.38
N VAL A 71 6.54 17.15 -11.19
CA VAL A 71 5.20 17.60 -10.81
C VAL A 71 5.27 18.47 -9.58
N ALA A 72 4.87 19.74 -9.73
CA ALA A 72 4.81 20.71 -8.66
C ALA A 72 3.70 20.36 -7.65
N GLU A 73 3.86 20.88 -6.43
CA GLU A 73 2.90 20.84 -5.34
C GLU A 73 1.50 21.31 -5.77
N GLY A 74 0.49 20.76 -5.09
CA GLY A 74 -0.91 21.08 -5.32
C GLY A 74 -1.80 19.86 -5.47
N VAL A 75 -3.09 20.12 -5.72
CA VAL A 75 -4.14 19.10 -5.75
C VAL A 75 -4.54 18.76 -7.18
N TYR A 76 -4.23 17.54 -7.59
CA TYR A 76 -4.53 16.97 -8.90
C TYR A 76 -5.69 15.97 -8.80
N ALA A 77 -6.46 15.87 -9.88
CA ALA A 77 -7.61 14.95 -9.97
C ALA A 77 -7.75 14.32 -11.37
N GLY A 78 -6.69 14.42 -12.20
CA GLY A 78 -6.72 14.13 -13.64
C GLY A 78 -7.43 15.21 -14.46
N THR A 79 -7.29 15.17 -15.78
CA THR A 79 -7.93 16.13 -16.69
C THR A 79 -9.44 16.21 -16.45
N ARG A 80 -9.93 17.43 -16.18
CA ARG A 80 -11.34 17.72 -15.85
C ARG A 80 -11.86 16.93 -14.63
N GLY A 81 -10.98 16.48 -13.73
CA GLY A 81 -11.36 15.73 -12.53
C GLY A 81 -11.85 14.31 -12.83
N CYS A 82 -11.35 13.65 -13.87
CA CYS A 82 -11.76 12.29 -14.24
C CYS A 82 -11.46 11.23 -13.16
N GLY A 83 -10.52 11.52 -12.25
CA GLY A 83 -10.21 10.69 -11.09
C GLY A 83 -9.23 9.56 -11.34
N TYR A 84 -8.52 9.57 -12.47
CA TYR A 84 -7.46 8.61 -12.76
C TYR A 84 -6.43 9.15 -13.76
N ILE A 85 -5.26 8.52 -13.80
CA ILE A 85 -4.21 8.66 -14.79
C ILE A 85 -3.92 7.27 -15.35
N MET A 86 -3.82 7.14 -16.68
CA MET A 86 -3.39 5.92 -17.35
C MET A 86 -2.01 6.15 -17.95
N CYS A 87 -1.13 5.20 -17.71
CA CYS A 87 0.25 5.19 -18.14
C CYS A 87 0.51 3.85 -18.83
N ASP A 88 0.75 3.87 -20.13
CA ASP A 88 0.89 2.65 -20.94
C ASP A 88 2.32 2.46 -21.47
N LYS A 89 3.27 3.18 -20.86
CA LYS A 89 4.69 3.23 -21.17
C LYS A 89 5.45 3.58 -19.89
N PRO A 90 6.72 3.18 -19.73
CA PRO A 90 7.47 3.47 -18.52
C PRO A 90 7.88 4.95 -18.54
N VAL A 91 7.28 5.77 -17.68
CA VAL A 91 7.73 7.14 -17.43
C VAL A 91 8.20 7.23 -15.98
N GLN A 92 8.96 8.27 -15.66
CA GLN A 92 9.38 8.51 -14.29
C GLN A 92 8.65 9.73 -13.73
N LEU A 93 7.69 9.49 -12.83
CA LEU A 93 6.90 10.52 -12.19
C LEU A 93 7.57 10.95 -10.89
N TYR A 94 7.93 12.23 -10.79
CA TYR A 94 8.49 12.83 -9.58
C TYR A 94 7.62 13.98 -9.09
N GLY A 95 6.84 13.73 -8.04
CA GLY A 95 6.17 14.74 -7.24
C GLY A 95 7.08 15.35 -6.19
N GLY A 96 6.55 16.31 -5.43
CA GLY A 96 7.26 16.99 -4.35
C GLY A 96 8.00 18.24 -4.78
N TYR A 97 7.76 18.81 -5.96
CA TYR A 97 8.44 20.05 -6.37
C TYR A 97 7.73 21.30 -5.86
N ALA A 98 8.51 22.31 -5.44
CA ALA A 98 7.97 23.65 -5.22
C ALA A 98 7.26 24.19 -6.47
N LEU A 99 6.36 25.16 -6.30
CA LEU A 99 5.63 25.78 -7.42
C LEU A 99 6.49 26.40 -8.54
N ASP A 100 7.75 26.70 -8.28
CA ASP A 100 8.72 27.21 -9.25
C ASP A 100 9.77 26.16 -9.67
N PHE A 101 9.66 24.93 -9.16
CA PHE A 101 10.58 23.82 -9.38
C PHE A 101 12.01 24.06 -8.85
N SER A 102 12.22 25.05 -7.97
CA SER A 102 13.54 25.38 -7.41
C SER A 102 14.03 24.35 -6.39
N SER A 103 13.11 23.67 -5.71
CA SER A 103 13.38 22.65 -4.70
C SER A 103 12.44 21.46 -4.83
N ARG A 104 12.85 20.34 -4.24
CA ARG A 104 12.04 19.12 -4.16
C ARG A 104 12.05 18.56 -2.74
N ASP A 105 10.87 18.38 -2.16
CA ASP A 105 10.64 17.72 -0.87
C ASP A 105 9.20 17.19 -0.82
N ASN A 106 9.01 15.90 -0.55
CA ASN A 106 7.69 15.27 -0.59
C ASN A 106 6.77 15.66 0.57
N VAL A 107 7.30 16.25 1.63
CA VAL A 107 6.53 16.72 2.79
C VAL A 107 6.16 18.19 2.62
N SER A 108 7.15 19.03 2.35
CA SER A 108 7.04 20.50 2.27
C SER A 108 6.33 20.97 1.00
N HIS A 109 6.42 20.18 -0.09
CA HIS A 109 5.85 20.52 -1.40
C HIS A 109 4.92 19.40 -1.91
N ALA A 110 4.02 18.92 -1.05
CA ALA A 110 3.18 17.77 -1.33
C ALA A 110 2.44 17.86 -2.69
N THR A 111 2.63 16.84 -3.53
CA THR A 111 1.88 16.64 -4.78
C THR A 111 0.74 15.66 -4.54
N LEU A 112 -0.49 16.17 -4.41
CA LEU A 112 -1.66 15.36 -4.08
C LEU A 112 -2.38 14.89 -5.35
N PHE A 113 -2.74 13.61 -5.40
CA PHE A 113 -3.78 13.10 -6.28
C PHE A 113 -5.02 12.76 -5.45
N GLN A 114 -5.97 13.68 -5.42
CA GLN A 114 -7.14 13.67 -4.53
C GLN A 114 -8.42 14.08 -5.30
N PRO A 115 -8.93 13.23 -6.22
CA PRO A 115 -10.19 13.50 -6.89
C PRO A 115 -11.39 13.43 -5.93
N THR A 116 -12.38 14.29 -6.16
CA THR A 116 -13.63 14.29 -5.39
C THR A 116 -14.62 13.21 -5.86
N ASN A 117 -15.60 12.89 -5.02
CA ASN A 117 -16.69 11.95 -5.31
C ASN A 117 -17.65 12.40 -6.44
N LYS A 118 -17.50 13.61 -6.99
CA LYS A 118 -18.34 14.14 -8.09
C LYS A 118 -18.27 13.30 -9.38
N LYS A 119 -17.15 12.63 -9.65
CA LYS A 119 -16.96 11.78 -10.85
C LYS A 119 -16.43 10.40 -10.43
N SER A 120 -17.25 9.36 -10.61
CA SER A 120 -16.94 8.00 -10.16
C SER A 120 -16.56 7.08 -11.33
N GLN A 121 -15.46 7.40 -12.02
CA GLN A 121 -14.88 6.46 -12.98
C GLN A 121 -14.29 5.27 -12.21
N ARG A 122 -14.59 4.04 -12.62
CA ARG A 122 -14.11 2.80 -11.96
C ARG A 122 -12.72 2.41 -12.47
N LYS A 123 -11.70 3.16 -12.03
CA LYS A 123 -10.29 2.92 -12.32
C LYS A 123 -9.44 3.20 -11.08
N ALA A 124 -8.25 2.59 -11.03
CA ALA A 124 -7.21 2.98 -10.08
C ALA A 124 -6.84 4.47 -10.25
N PHE A 125 -6.26 5.11 -9.22
CA PHE A 125 -5.78 6.48 -9.38
C PHE A 125 -4.68 6.59 -10.42
N LEU A 126 -3.72 5.66 -10.37
CA LEU A 126 -2.70 5.49 -11.38
C LEU A 126 -2.71 4.04 -11.85
N LEU A 127 -3.05 3.84 -13.12
CA LEU A 127 -2.96 2.56 -13.79
C LEU A 127 -1.76 2.58 -14.72
N CYS A 128 -0.75 1.77 -14.40
CA CYS A 128 0.42 1.54 -15.24
C CYS A 128 0.30 0.17 -15.91
N GLU A 129 0.38 0.10 -17.23
CA GLU A 129 0.18 -1.14 -17.97
C GLU A 129 1.10 -1.26 -19.19
N LYS A 130 1.17 -2.47 -19.75
CA LYS A 130 2.02 -2.83 -20.89
C LYS A 130 3.50 -2.84 -20.51
N ASN A 131 4.29 -1.90 -21.03
CA ASN A 131 5.72 -1.82 -20.70
C ASN A 131 5.89 -0.96 -19.46
N VAL A 132 6.56 -1.51 -18.45
CA VAL A 132 6.80 -0.83 -17.17
C VAL A 132 8.27 -0.83 -16.79
N ASP A 133 9.15 -1.35 -17.65
CA ASP A 133 10.59 -1.38 -17.40
C ASP A 133 11.17 0.04 -17.26
N GLY A 134 11.69 0.36 -16.07
CA GLY A 134 12.15 1.70 -15.71
C GLY A 134 11.04 2.64 -15.22
N LEU A 135 9.84 2.14 -14.89
CA LEU A 135 8.77 2.94 -14.29
C LEU A 135 9.17 3.42 -12.89
N VAL A 136 9.03 4.73 -12.65
CA VAL A 136 9.25 5.33 -11.33
C VAL A 136 8.02 6.13 -10.91
N ILE A 137 7.57 5.93 -9.66
CA ILE A 137 6.52 6.73 -9.01
C ILE A 137 7.09 7.23 -7.68
N ASP A 138 7.41 8.52 -7.61
CA ASP A 138 8.15 9.11 -6.51
C ASP A 138 7.53 10.40 -5.98
N GLY A 139 7.23 10.47 -4.68
CA GLY A 139 6.89 11.74 -4.01
C GLY A 139 5.43 12.21 -4.18
N PHE A 140 4.47 11.30 -4.32
CA PHE A 140 3.04 11.63 -4.43
C PHE A 140 2.26 11.29 -3.17
N VAL A 141 1.20 12.04 -2.92
CA VAL A 141 0.15 11.70 -1.95
C VAL A 141 -1.09 11.22 -2.70
N PHE A 142 -1.35 9.91 -2.66
CA PHE A 142 -2.57 9.30 -3.19
C PHE A 142 -3.62 9.21 -2.08
N ASP A 143 -4.57 10.15 -2.08
CA ASP A 143 -5.63 10.20 -1.07
C ASP A 143 -7.02 9.94 -1.68
N MET A 144 -7.60 8.79 -1.31
CA MET A 144 -8.95 8.40 -1.74
C MET A 144 -10.08 8.99 -0.89
N GLY A 145 -9.76 9.69 0.20
CA GLY A 145 -10.72 10.17 1.18
C GLY A 145 -11.83 11.03 0.57
N GLU A 146 -11.51 11.95 -0.34
CA GLU A 146 -12.52 12.80 -0.99
C GLU A 146 -13.30 12.09 -2.11
N ARG A 147 -12.83 10.94 -2.60
CA ARG A 147 -13.51 10.12 -3.61
C ARG A 147 -14.49 9.14 -3.00
N ASN A 148 -14.23 8.70 -1.79
CA ASN A 148 -15.03 7.71 -1.10
C ASN A 148 -16.35 8.30 -0.60
N SER A 149 -17.31 7.42 -0.29
CA SER A 149 -18.52 7.76 0.44
C SER A 149 -18.48 7.16 1.83
N TYR A 150 -18.85 7.95 2.82
CA TYR A 150 -18.82 7.59 4.24
C TYR A 150 -20.19 7.74 4.88
N ALA A 151 -20.47 6.91 5.88
CA ALA A 151 -21.66 7.07 6.70
C ALA A 151 -21.60 8.41 7.47
N ASP A 152 -22.77 8.98 7.80
CA ASP A 152 -22.83 10.20 8.60
C ASP A 152 -22.46 9.94 10.06
N LYS A 153 -23.01 8.86 10.64
CA LYS A 153 -22.89 8.52 12.07
C LYS A 153 -22.47 7.06 12.32
N ASP A 154 -22.89 6.13 11.47
CA ASP A 154 -22.59 4.71 11.70
C ASP A 154 -21.07 4.45 11.69
N GLY A 155 -20.62 3.68 12.68
CA GLY A 155 -19.21 3.33 12.84
C GLY A 155 -18.28 4.54 12.91
N ARG A 156 -18.74 5.65 13.51
CA ARG A 156 -17.95 6.85 13.75
C ARG A 156 -17.43 6.86 15.20
N PRO A 157 -16.14 6.62 15.44
CA PRO A 157 -15.54 6.90 16.74
C PRO A 157 -15.59 8.39 17.08
N GLU A 158 -15.55 8.70 18.38
CA GLU A 158 -15.45 10.07 18.86
C GLU A 158 -14.19 10.75 18.30
N GLY A 159 -14.31 12.02 17.91
CA GLY A 159 -13.20 12.81 17.37
C GLY A 159 -12.72 12.41 15.97
N VAL A 160 -13.24 11.34 15.37
CA VAL A 160 -12.94 10.95 13.98
C VAL A 160 -13.85 11.69 13.01
N GLU A 161 -13.27 12.11 11.87
CA GLU A 161 -13.90 13.03 10.92
C GLU A 161 -15.18 12.48 10.27
N THR A 162 -15.16 11.20 9.87
CA THR A 162 -16.26 10.56 9.15
C THR A 162 -16.80 9.35 9.90
N GLY A 163 -18.02 8.92 9.58
CA GLY A 163 -18.44 7.55 9.85
C GLY A 163 -17.68 6.54 8.99
N MET A 164 -18.08 5.27 9.10
CA MET A 164 -17.43 4.16 8.40
C MET A 164 -17.52 4.30 6.88
N LEU A 165 -16.54 3.74 6.17
CA LEU A 165 -16.53 3.62 4.72
C LEU A 165 -17.76 2.84 4.25
N LEU A 166 -18.47 3.38 3.25
CA LEU A 166 -19.57 2.70 2.59
C LEU A 166 -19.09 2.02 1.32
N LEU A 167 -19.24 0.70 1.25
CA LEU A 167 -18.94 -0.06 0.04
C LEU A 167 -20.15 -0.10 -0.91
N PRO A 168 -19.94 -0.13 -2.24
CA PRO A 168 -21.02 -0.28 -3.20
C PRO A 168 -21.91 -1.50 -2.90
N PRO A 169 -23.23 -1.39 -3.12
CA PRO A 169 -23.93 -0.23 -3.69
C PRO A 169 -24.27 0.86 -2.65
N LYS A 170 -23.89 0.71 -1.37
CA LYS A 170 -24.17 1.72 -0.33
C LYS A 170 -23.39 3.00 -0.59
N LYS A 171 -24.03 4.11 -0.22
CA LYS A 171 -23.51 5.47 -0.36
C LYS A 171 -24.29 6.42 0.56
N ASN A 172 -23.70 7.55 0.88
CA ASN A 172 -24.37 8.59 1.64
C ASN A 172 -25.38 9.33 0.76
N ARG A 173 -26.66 8.97 0.90
CA ARG A 173 -27.72 9.58 0.11
C ARG A 173 -28.00 11.02 0.52
N VAL A 174 -27.81 11.36 1.80
CA VAL A 174 -28.06 12.70 2.35
C VAL A 174 -27.07 13.71 1.75
N LYS A 175 -25.80 13.32 1.62
CA LYS A 175 -24.75 14.14 0.98
C LYS A 175 -24.79 14.12 -0.55
N GLY A 176 -25.69 13.33 -1.16
CA GLY A 176 -25.76 13.18 -2.61
C GLY A 176 -24.56 12.43 -3.20
N ASP A 177 -23.85 11.64 -2.40
CA ASP A 177 -22.65 10.94 -2.84
C ASP A 177 -22.97 9.92 -3.94
N LYS A 178 -21.97 9.71 -4.81
CA LYS A 178 -21.80 8.50 -5.60
C LYS A 178 -21.19 7.40 -4.74
N ALA A 179 -21.46 6.15 -5.10
CA ALA A 179 -20.87 5.01 -4.41
C ALA A 179 -19.35 5.05 -4.50
N THR A 180 -18.69 4.65 -3.41
CA THR A 180 -17.24 4.50 -3.31
C THR A 180 -16.69 3.70 -4.49
N VAL A 181 -15.58 4.15 -5.07
CA VAL A 181 -14.89 3.38 -6.11
C VAL A 181 -13.90 2.44 -5.46
N THR A 182 -14.18 1.14 -5.48
CA THR A 182 -13.33 0.09 -4.90
C THR A 182 -12.24 -0.35 -5.87
N GLU A 183 -11.37 0.59 -6.25
CA GLU A 183 -10.16 0.35 -7.05
C GLU A 183 -8.90 0.76 -6.26
N GLN A 184 -7.73 0.38 -6.75
CA GLN A 184 -6.44 0.60 -6.10
C GLN A 184 -6.02 2.07 -6.17
N CYS A 185 -5.13 2.51 -5.27
CA CYS A 185 -4.43 3.77 -5.49
C CYS A 185 -3.51 3.61 -6.70
N VAL A 186 -2.54 2.70 -6.64
CA VAL A 186 -1.69 2.36 -7.78
C VAL A 186 -1.93 0.91 -8.20
N TYR A 187 -2.13 0.70 -9.49
CA TYR A 187 -2.18 -0.63 -10.08
C TYR A 187 -1.17 -0.75 -11.23
N VAL A 188 -0.22 -1.68 -11.09
CA VAL A 188 0.78 -1.99 -12.13
C VAL A 188 0.47 -3.34 -12.77
N ARG A 189 0.47 -3.40 -14.10
CA ARG A 189 0.32 -4.64 -14.88
C ARG A 189 1.45 -4.78 -15.88
N THR A 190 2.45 -5.59 -15.55
CA THR A 190 3.53 -5.93 -16.47
C THR A 190 3.01 -6.75 -17.64
N ASN A 191 3.56 -6.52 -18.83
CA ASN A 191 3.43 -7.47 -19.93
C ASN A 191 4.38 -8.68 -19.73
N THR A 192 4.46 -9.55 -20.72
CA THR A 192 5.31 -10.75 -20.69
C THR A 192 6.82 -10.48 -20.69
N LYS A 193 7.26 -9.28 -21.11
CA LYS A 193 8.68 -8.90 -21.09
C LYS A 193 9.17 -8.57 -19.69
N GLY A 194 8.26 -8.09 -18.85
CA GLY A 194 8.61 -7.67 -17.51
C GLY A 194 9.40 -6.37 -17.46
N GLY A 195 10.10 -6.14 -16.34
CA GLY A 195 11.02 -5.02 -16.19
C GLY A 195 11.02 -4.44 -14.78
N ASP A 196 11.92 -3.49 -14.53
CA ASP A 196 12.10 -2.91 -13.21
C ASP A 196 11.06 -1.82 -12.91
N VAL A 197 10.50 -1.82 -11.68
CA VAL A 197 9.52 -0.84 -11.21
C VAL A 197 9.95 -0.29 -9.85
N THR A 198 9.93 1.02 -9.68
CA THR A 198 10.22 1.67 -8.39
C THR A 198 9.07 2.55 -7.93
N ILE A 199 8.55 2.30 -6.73
CA ILE A 199 7.54 3.11 -6.06
C ILE A 199 8.09 3.54 -4.71
N ARG A 200 8.35 4.85 -4.54
CA ARG A 200 9.00 5.35 -3.33
C ARG A 200 8.59 6.74 -2.88
N ASN A 201 8.82 7.04 -1.60
CA ASN A 201 8.55 8.36 -1.02
C ASN A 201 7.09 8.83 -1.17
N ASN A 202 6.16 7.91 -1.37
CA ASN A 202 4.75 8.22 -1.57
C ASN A 202 3.95 8.05 -0.27
N VAL A 203 2.79 8.67 -0.24
CA VAL A 203 1.72 8.39 0.72
C VAL A 203 0.56 7.70 0.00
N PHE A 204 0.05 6.63 0.59
CA PHE A 204 -1.18 5.96 0.18
C PHE A 204 -2.16 5.99 1.35
N VAL A 205 -3.21 6.80 1.23
CA VAL A 205 -4.13 7.03 2.34
C VAL A 205 -5.59 6.91 1.92
N ASN A 206 -6.41 6.38 2.83
CA ASN A 206 -7.86 6.22 2.66
C ASN A 206 -8.26 5.31 1.49
N GLY A 207 -7.38 4.41 1.03
CA GLY A 207 -7.63 3.52 -0.10
C GLY A 207 -8.88 2.65 0.11
N ALA A 208 -9.83 2.68 -0.82
CA ALA A 208 -11.01 1.82 -0.79
C ALA A 208 -10.75 0.40 -1.32
N LYS A 209 -9.49 0.08 -1.61
CA LYS A 209 -8.92 -1.22 -1.99
C LYS A 209 -7.41 -1.12 -1.65
N PHE A 210 -6.57 -1.88 -2.33
CA PHE A 210 -5.12 -1.86 -2.13
C PHE A 210 -4.49 -0.47 -2.28
N GLY A 211 -3.49 -0.17 -1.45
CA GLY A 211 -2.58 0.96 -1.69
C GLY A 211 -1.82 0.74 -2.99
N ILE A 212 -1.05 -0.34 -3.07
CA ILE A 212 -0.42 -0.83 -4.30
C ILE A 212 -0.92 -2.24 -4.57
N GLN A 213 -1.39 -2.47 -5.80
CA GLN A 213 -1.48 -3.82 -6.35
C GLN A 213 -0.60 -3.92 -7.58
N ALA A 214 0.01 -5.08 -7.83
CA ALA A 214 0.71 -5.32 -9.08
C ALA A 214 0.66 -6.77 -9.53
N GLY A 215 0.53 -6.97 -10.85
CA GLY A 215 0.98 -8.18 -11.51
C GLY A 215 2.37 -7.92 -12.07
N HIS A 216 3.36 -8.68 -11.62
CA HIS A 216 4.78 -8.52 -11.93
C HIS A 216 5.32 -9.70 -12.75
N LYS A 217 6.29 -9.42 -13.62
CA LYS A 217 7.03 -10.40 -14.43
C LYS A 217 8.40 -9.79 -14.63
N GLY A 218 9.47 -10.57 -14.49
CA GLY A 218 10.85 -10.15 -14.73
C GLY A 218 11.35 -9.00 -13.85
N GLY A 219 12.66 -8.93 -13.61
CA GLY A 219 13.27 -7.79 -12.93
C GLY A 219 12.84 -7.61 -11.47
N THR A 220 13.03 -6.40 -10.96
CA THR A 220 12.86 -6.02 -9.56
C THR A 220 11.73 -5.02 -9.38
N PHE A 221 10.85 -5.28 -8.42
CA PHE A 221 9.82 -4.35 -7.98
C PHE A 221 10.19 -3.77 -6.62
N ILE A 222 10.54 -2.49 -6.57
CA ILE A 222 10.95 -1.80 -5.35
C ILE A 222 9.77 -1.00 -4.79
N VAL A 223 9.33 -1.33 -3.57
CA VAL A 223 8.40 -0.53 -2.77
C VAL A 223 9.15 -0.02 -1.55
N ARG A 224 9.68 1.20 -1.64
CA ARG A 224 10.61 1.72 -0.64
C ARG A 224 10.24 3.08 -0.10
N ASN A 225 10.42 3.31 1.20
CA ASN A 225 10.25 4.63 1.79
C ASN A 225 8.85 5.22 1.61
N ASN A 226 7.78 4.42 1.67
CA ASN A 226 6.41 4.91 1.53
C ASN A 226 5.65 4.89 2.86
N VAL A 227 4.59 5.69 2.94
CA VAL A 227 3.64 5.71 4.04
C VAL A 227 2.29 5.17 3.56
N PHE A 228 1.72 4.21 4.28
CA PHE A 228 0.41 3.63 4.00
C PHE A 228 -0.47 3.78 5.24
N VAL A 229 -1.62 4.44 5.11
CA VAL A 229 -2.54 4.63 6.25
C VAL A 229 -3.99 4.44 5.83
N SER A 230 -4.76 3.64 6.58
CA SER A 230 -6.21 3.48 6.34
C SER A 230 -6.55 2.96 4.93
N ASN A 231 -5.79 1.97 4.42
CA ASN A 231 -6.09 1.30 3.16
C ASN A 231 -6.89 0.01 3.39
N ARG A 232 -7.87 -0.27 2.53
CA ARG A 232 -8.65 -1.52 2.59
C ARG A 232 -7.92 -2.66 1.87
N MET A 233 -8.20 -3.91 2.23
CA MET A 233 -7.61 -5.14 1.69
C MET A 233 -6.13 -5.34 2.05
N ALA A 234 -5.22 -4.53 1.51
CA ALA A 234 -3.84 -4.51 1.97
C ALA A 234 -3.13 -3.20 1.61
N ALA A 235 -2.03 -2.88 2.27
CA ALA A 235 -1.18 -1.80 1.82
C ALA A 235 -0.46 -2.19 0.51
N ILE A 236 0.12 -3.39 0.46
CA ILE A 236 0.92 -3.88 -0.66
C ILE A 236 0.49 -5.31 -1.03
N GLU A 237 0.16 -5.54 -2.30
CA GLU A 237 0.01 -6.88 -2.90
C GLU A 237 0.64 -6.92 -4.29
N ILE A 238 1.69 -7.71 -4.48
CA ILE A 238 2.38 -7.87 -5.76
C ILE A 238 2.40 -9.36 -6.05
N PHE A 239 2.06 -9.82 -7.25
CA PHE A 239 2.06 -11.25 -7.58
C PHE A 239 2.73 -11.53 -8.91
N GLY A 240 3.40 -12.68 -9.04
CA GLY A 240 3.99 -13.11 -10.31
C GLY A 240 2.92 -13.48 -11.34
N THR A 241 3.12 -13.07 -12.58
CA THR A 241 2.16 -13.23 -13.69
C THR A 241 2.57 -14.29 -14.73
N GLY A 242 3.77 -14.85 -14.63
CA GLY A 242 4.33 -15.77 -15.60
C GLY A 242 4.14 -17.26 -15.28
N GLY A 243 4.34 -18.09 -16.31
CA GLY A 243 4.24 -19.56 -16.24
C GLY A 243 2.80 -20.08 -16.11
N LYS A 244 2.52 -21.30 -16.62
CA LYS A 244 1.29 -22.01 -16.23
C LYS A 244 1.27 -22.08 -14.69
N LYS A 245 0.13 -21.81 -14.04
CA LYS A 245 0.01 -22.17 -12.62
C LYS A 245 0.13 -23.69 -12.57
N ALA A 246 1.32 -24.19 -12.22
CA ALA A 246 1.46 -25.60 -11.93
C ALA A 246 0.54 -25.90 -10.74
N PRO A 247 -0.20 -27.03 -10.76
CA PRO A 247 -1.07 -27.42 -9.66
C PRO A 247 -0.33 -27.50 -8.32
N ASN A 248 0.98 -27.80 -8.37
CA ASN A 248 1.87 -27.90 -7.22
C ASN A 248 2.79 -26.66 -7.14
N PRO A 249 2.77 -25.89 -6.02
CA PRO A 249 3.70 -24.79 -5.74
C PRO A 249 5.20 -25.15 -5.86
N ALA A 250 5.57 -26.41 -5.61
CA ALA A 250 6.95 -26.90 -5.76
C ALA A 250 7.51 -26.65 -7.18
N ASN A 251 6.64 -26.65 -8.19
CA ASN A 251 7.00 -26.50 -9.61
C ASN A 251 6.83 -25.06 -10.11
N TRP A 252 6.63 -24.08 -9.23
CA TRP A 252 6.57 -22.68 -9.65
C TRP A 252 7.96 -22.16 -10.00
N GLU A 253 8.04 -21.49 -11.14
CA GLU A 253 9.20 -20.67 -11.53
C GLU A 253 9.11 -19.30 -10.87
N LYS A 254 10.26 -18.77 -10.45
CA LYS A 254 10.37 -17.42 -9.90
C LYS A 254 10.28 -16.39 -11.02
N ASP A 255 9.25 -15.55 -10.98
CA ASP A 255 9.00 -14.51 -11.97
C ASP A 255 9.83 -13.24 -11.74
N GLY A 256 10.35 -13.02 -10.54
CA GLY A 256 11.11 -11.81 -10.22
C GLY A 256 11.34 -11.63 -8.72
N HIS A 257 11.75 -10.41 -8.37
CA HIS A 257 12.07 -10.01 -7.01
C HIS A 257 11.27 -8.79 -6.57
N VAL A 258 10.88 -8.74 -5.30
CA VAL A 258 10.18 -7.62 -4.66
C VAL A 258 10.95 -7.19 -3.43
N GLU A 259 11.37 -5.93 -3.38
CA GLU A 259 11.89 -5.29 -2.17
C GLU A 259 10.76 -4.47 -1.54
N VAL A 260 10.44 -4.74 -0.27
CA VAL A 260 9.54 -3.93 0.55
C VAL A 260 10.34 -3.39 1.72
N ALA A 261 10.81 -2.15 1.60
CA ALA A 261 11.78 -1.62 2.55
C ALA A 261 11.46 -0.22 3.08
N TYR A 262 11.75 0.04 4.35
CA TYR A 262 11.60 1.38 4.94
C TYR A 262 10.18 1.96 4.77
N ASN A 263 9.13 1.14 4.78
CA ASN A 263 7.75 1.64 4.70
C ASN A 263 7.14 1.77 6.09
N THR A 264 6.29 2.78 6.30
CA THR A 264 5.43 2.87 7.49
C THR A 264 4.01 2.51 7.09
N ILE A 265 3.50 1.39 7.60
CA ILE A 265 2.20 0.79 7.24
C ILE A 265 1.32 0.73 8.48
N LEU A 266 0.23 1.50 8.48
CA LEU A 266 -0.68 1.64 9.60
C LEU A 266 -2.15 1.46 9.19
N PHE A 267 -2.95 0.84 10.05
CA PHE A 267 -4.41 0.85 9.96
C PHE A 267 -4.98 0.26 8.66
N THR A 268 -4.51 -0.90 8.21
CA THR A 268 -5.18 -1.56 7.06
C THR A 268 -6.48 -2.25 7.48
N TRP A 269 -7.51 -2.14 6.63
CA TRP A 269 -8.86 -2.60 6.91
C TRP A 269 -9.24 -3.82 6.08
N SER A 270 -10.05 -4.69 6.66
CA SER A 270 -10.59 -5.87 5.99
C SER A 270 -11.45 -5.56 4.78
N ARG A 271 -11.68 -6.58 3.94
CA ARG A 271 -12.54 -6.50 2.76
C ARG A 271 -13.93 -6.00 3.13
N LEU A 272 -14.50 -6.53 4.20
CA LEU A 272 -15.81 -6.17 4.70
C LEU A 272 -15.69 -5.70 6.16
N LYS A 273 -16.72 -5.03 6.67
CA LYS A 273 -16.75 -4.50 8.04
C LYS A 273 -16.85 -5.58 9.14
N ASP A 274 -16.82 -6.85 8.77
CA ASP A 274 -16.91 -8.02 9.65
C ASP A 274 -15.54 -8.48 10.19
N PHE A 275 -14.46 -7.90 9.66
CA PHE A 275 -13.07 -8.20 10.04
C PHE A 275 -12.64 -9.66 9.76
N GLN A 276 -13.28 -10.36 8.82
CA GLN A 276 -13.02 -11.79 8.59
C GLN A 276 -12.01 -12.09 7.47
N ASP A 277 -11.84 -11.18 6.52
CA ASP A 277 -10.97 -11.39 5.35
C ASP A 277 -10.23 -10.10 4.99
N MET A 278 -8.95 -10.23 4.68
CA MET A 278 -8.04 -9.14 4.31
C MET A 278 -7.85 -8.08 5.40
N GLY A 279 -7.03 -7.07 5.14
CA GLY A 279 -6.57 -6.10 6.14
C GLY A 279 -5.14 -6.39 6.55
N TYR A 280 -4.28 -6.60 5.56
CA TYR A 280 -2.87 -6.93 5.73
C TYR A 280 -1.98 -5.73 5.45
N GLY A 281 -0.83 -5.65 6.12
CA GLY A 281 0.21 -4.72 5.69
C GLY A 281 0.77 -5.13 4.33
N VAL A 282 1.55 -6.23 4.31
CA VAL A 282 2.19 -6.76 3.11
C VAL A 282 1.63 -8.14 2.80
N ARG A 283 1.22 -8.40 1.55
CA ARG A 283 0.85 -9.74 1.09
C ARG A 283 1.98 -10.33 0.26
N VAL A 284 2.62 -11.37 0.78
CA VAL A 284 3.50 -12.25 0.03
C VAL A 284 2.62 -13.11 -0.88
N MET A 285 2.80 -12.92 -2.18
CA MET A 285 2.07 -13.68 -3.18
C MET A 285 3.00 -14.58 -4.00
N THR A 286 2.36 -15.49 -4.72
CA THR A 286 3.00 -16.55 -5.51
C THR A 286 4.01 -16.05 -6.52
N LYS A 287 5.04 -16.86 -6.76
CA LYS A 287 6.01 -16.75 -7.88
C LYS A 287 6.99 -15.58 -7.79
N LEU A 288 7.08 -14.91 -6.65
CA LEU A 288 8.05 -13.83 -6.45
C LEU A 288 8.90 -14.14 -5.24
N SER A 289 10.14 -13.66 -5.25
CA SER A 289 10.92 -13.55 -4.02
C SER A 289 10.67 -12.21 -3.36
N TYR A 290 10.71 -12.18 -2.03
CA TYR A 290 10.46 -10.98 -1.23
C TYR A 290 11.61 -10.73 -0.28
N ASP A 291 12.08 -9.49 -0.26
CA ASP A 291 12.93 -8.95 0.78
C ASP A 291 12.14 -7.88 1.53
N ILE A 292 11.61 -8.23 2.70
CA ILE A 292 10.76 -7.35 3.52
C ILE A 292 11.58 -6.90 4.71
N HIS A 293 12.08 -5.66 4.67
CA HIS A 293 13.00 -5.22 5.71
C HIS A 293 12.89 -3.76 6.17
N HIS A 294 13.24 -3.53 7.44
CA HIS A 294 13.28 -2.19 8.03
C HIS A 294 11.94 -1.43 7.92
N ASN A 295 10.80 -2.13 7.88
CA ASN A 295 9.48 -1.52 7.86
C ASN A 295 8.92 -1.33 9.27
N ILE A 296 7.99 -0.40 9.41
CA ILE A 296 7.10 -0.28 10.57
C ILE A 296 5.72 -0.75 10.13
N ILE A 297 5.21 -1.82 10.73
CA ILE A 297 3.96 -2.47 10.30
C ILE A 297 3.06 -2.71 11.52
N GLY A 298 2.04 -1.87 11.68
CA GLY A 298 1.18 -1.96 12.86
C GLY A 298 -0.28 -1.58 12.63
N GLY A 299 -1.14 -1.98 13.56
CA GLY A 299 -2.56 -1.65 13.51
C GLY A 299 -3.30 -2.24 12.32
N ASN A 300 -2.94 -3.43 11.83
CA ASN A 300 -3.65 -4.09 10.73
C ASN A 300 -4.78 -4.99 11.24
N ILE A 301 -5.93 -5.04 10.54
CA ILE A 301 -7.09 -5.84 10.99
C ILE A 301 -6.79 -7.35 10.99
N MET A 302 -6.02 -7.83 10.00
CA MET A 302 -5.54 -9.22 9.98
C MET A 302 -4.11 -9.23 10.48
N ALA A 303 -3.11 -9.41 9.61
CA ALA A 303 -1.72 -9.49 10.01
C ALA A 303 -0.84 -8.37 9.44
N GLY A 304 0.34 -8.17 10.03
CA GLY A 304 1.37 -7.31 9.46
C GLY A 304 1.82 -7.79 8.08
N VAL A 305 2.20 -9.07 8.00
CA VAL A 305 2.57 -9.77 6.77
C VAL A 305 1.64 -10.98 6.58
N ASP A 306 1.27 -11.25 5.33
CA ASP A 306 0.55 -12.46 4.93
C ASP A 306 1.44 -13.33 4.03
N ASN A 307 1.67 -14.57 4.42
CA ASN A 307 2.22 -15.65 3.60
C ASN A 307 1.27 -16.87 3.60
N SER A 308 -0.04 -16.66 3.41
CA SER A 308 -1.04 -17.73 3.32
C SER A 308 -1.24 -18.28 1.89
N ARG A 309 -0.39 -17.89 0.94
CA ARG A 309 -0.53 -18.21 -0.49
C ARG A 309 0.48 -19.25 -0.99
N PHE A 310 1.12 -19.97 -0.05
CA PHE A 310 2.06 -21.06 -0.34
C PHE A 310 3.21 -20.62 -1.24
N ASN A 311 3.71 -19.40 -1.04
CA ASN A 311 4.98 -19.01 -1.66
C ASN A 311 6.11 -19.73 -0.93
N LYS A 312 7.19 -20.07 -1.64
CA LYS A 312 8.28 -20.86 -1.04
C LYS A 312 9.03 -20.07 0.00
N ASP A 313 9.24 -20.64 1.18
CA ASP A 313 9.91 -20.01 2.30
C ASP A 313 11.35 -19.60 1.97
N GLU A 314 12.06 -20.40 1.18
CA GLU A 314 13.39 -20.10 0.64
C GLU A 314 13.44 -18.84 -0.27
N TRP A 315 12.29 -18.24 -0.60
CA TRP A 315 12.18 -17.01 -1.38
C TRP A 315 11.79 -15.79 -0.55
N LEU A 316 11.57 -15.95 0.75
CA LEU A 316 11.18 -14.88 1.65
C LEU A 316 12.34 -14.53 2.58
N LYS A 317 12.59 -13.23 2.71
CA LYS A 317 13.35 -12.64 3.80
C LYS A 317 12.46 -11.66 4.53
N LEU A 318 12.50 -11.71 5.85
CA LEU A 318 11.72 -10.85 6.72
C LEU A 318 12.65 -10.34 7.82
N ASP A 319 13.31 -9.20 7.60
CA ASP A 319 14.42 -8.78 8.45
C ASP A 319 14.25 -7.36 9.02
N ASN A 320 14.58 -7.16 10.30
CA ASN A 320 14.70 -5.85 10.93
C ASN A 320 13.41 -5.01 10.91
N ASN A 321 12.24 -5.63 10.85
CA ASN A 321 10.96 -4.94 10.87
C ASN A 321 10.49 -4.69 12.31
N ILE A 322 9.68 -3.64 12.50
CA ILE A 322 8.97 -3.38 13.75
C ILE A 322 7.50 -3.69 13.54
N PHE A 323 6.96 -4.53 14.40
CA PHE A 323 5.55 -4.88 14.44
C PHE A 323 4.89 -4.48 15.75
N PHE A 324 3.61 -4.09 15.68
CA PHE A 324 2.81 -3.81 16.87
C PHE A 324 1.31 -3.72 16.56
N VAL A 325 0.48 -4.19 17.49
CA VAL A 325 -0.97 -3.89 17.53
C VAL A 325 -1.73 -4.36 16.27
N ASN A 326 -1.18 -5.33 15.53
CA ASN A 326 -1.92 -6.06 14.50
C ASN A 326 -2.94 -6.99 15.18
N LYS A 327 -4.22 -6.93 14.79
CA LYS A 327 -5.29 -7.65 15.51
C LYS A 327 -5.21 -9.17 15.36
N GLY A 328 -4.71 -9.65 14.22
CA GLY A 328 -4.51 -11.06 13.91
C GLY A 328 -3.06 -11.53 14.05
N GLY A 329 -2.15 -10.75 14.63
CA GLY A 329 -0.73 -11.12 14.76
C GLY A 329 0.18 -10.47 13.70
N ASP A 330 1.48 -10.69 13.81
CA ASP A 330 2.47 -9.99 12.98
C ASP A 330 2.68 -10.68 11.63
N LEU A 331 2.52 -12.00 11.60
CA LEU A 331 2.53 -12.84 10.40
C LEU A 331 1.31 -13.77 10.41
N GLU A 332 0.55 -13.76 9.30
CA GLU A 332 -0.35 -14.86 8.97
C GLU A 332 0.40 -15.81 8.02
N TYR A 333 0.62 -17.04 8.46
CA TYR A 333 1.40 -18.04 7.74
C TYR A 333 0.55 -19.28 7.47
N SER A 334 0.80 -19.93 6.34
CA SER A 334 0.22 -21.24 6.05
C SER A 334 1.30 -22.15 5.50
N PRO A 335 1.90 -23.02 6.35
CA PRO A 335 2.88 -24.00 5.90
C PRO A 335 2.23 -25.03 4.97
N GLU A 336 3.04 -25.97 4.45
CA GLU A 336 2.58 -27.04 3.55
C GLU A 336 1.41 -27.88 4.12
N SER A 337 1.25 -27.91 5.45
CA SER A 337 0.13 -28.58 6.14
C SER A 337 -1.24 -27.92 5.91
N ASN A 338 -1.29 -26.75 5.25
CA ASN A 338 -2.49 -25.96 5.00
C ASN A 338 -3.23 -25.52 6.28
N THR A 339 -2.50 -25.51 7.41
CA THR A 339 -2.98 -24.93 8.67
C THR A 339 -2.72 -23.44 8.66
N LYS A 340 -3.66 -22.63 9.18
CA LYS A 340 -3.46 -21.20 9.31
C LYS A 340 -2.85 -20.89 10.67
N GLU A 341 -1.71 -20.24 10.67
CA GLU A 341 -0.99 -19.82 11.87
C GLU A 341 -0.93 -18.29 11.93
N LEU A 342 -1.07 -17.76 13.14
CA LEU A 342 -0.99 -16.34 13.45
C LEU A 342 0.15 -16.18 14.45
N ILE A 343 1.27 -15.62 13.98
CA ILE A 343 2.56 -15.66 14.67
C ILE A 343 2.97 -14.23 14.98
N ASN A 344 3.43 -13.99 16.22
CA ASN A 344 3.97 -12.69 16.60
C ASN A 344 5.48 -12.64 16.37
N ALA A 345 6.04 -11.44 16.25
CA ALA A 345 7.45 -11.29 15.86
C ALA A 345 8.47 -11.91 16.84
N ASP A 346 8.08 -12.15 18.09
CA ASP A 346 8.84 -12.87 19.12
C ASP A 346 8.88 -14.40 18.92
N GLU A 347 8.01 -14.94 18.06
CA GLU A 347 7.91 -16.36 17.73
C GLU A 347 8.45 -16.66 16.30
N PHE A 348 9.09 -15.70 15.65
CA PHE A 348 9.60 -15.86 14.27
C PHE A 348 10.82 -16.78 14.16
N GLU A 349 11.45 -17.15 15.27
CA GLU A 349 12.67 -17.98 15.28
C GLU A 349 12.47 -19.40 14.71
N ASP A 350 11.24 -19.91 14.74
CA ASP A 350 10.87 -21.22 14.21
C ASP A 350 10.53 -21.20 12.70
N LEU A 351 10.57 -20.03 12.05
CA LEU A 351 10.26 -19.91 10.62
C LEU A 351 11.45 -20.35 9.76
N GLU A 352 11.17 -21.20 8.75
CA GLU A 352 12.18 -21.70 7.80
C GLU A 352 12.39 -20.78 6.58
N PHE A 353 12.12 -19.48 6.74
CA PHE A 353 12.33 -18.49 5.67
C PHE A 353 13.83 -18.37 5.33
N ALA A 354 14.14 -17.86 4.14
CA ALA A 354 15.54 -17.63 3.76
C ALA A 354 16.29 -16.67 4.71
N SER A 355 15.57 -15.79 5.41
CA SER A 355 16.08 -14.99 6.53
C SER A 355 14.91 -14.45 7.38
N VAL A 356 15.08 -14.43 8.70
CA VAL A 356 14.10 -13.94 9.69
C VAL A 356 14.80 -13.28 10.89
N GLU A 357 15.62 -12.27 10.63
CA GLU A 357 16.51 -11.70 11.65
C GLU A 357 16.06 -10.32 12.14
N GLY A 358 16.27 -10.03 13.43
CA GLY A 358 16.16 -8.66 13.97
C GLY A 358 14.76 -8.04 13.97
N ASN A 359 13.70 -8.83 13.74
CA ASN A 359 12.33 -8.36 13.87
C ASN A 359 11.99 -8.08 15.34
N ARG A 360 11.16 -7.07 15.59
CA ARG A 360 10.85 -6.60 16.94
C ARG A 360 9.35 -6.37 17.11
N SER A 361 8.78 -6.93 18.17
CA SER A 361 7.45 -6.57 18.65
C SER A 361 7.57 -5.39 19.61
N MET A 362 7.40 -4.17 19.09
CA MET A 362 7.48 -2.96 19.91
C MET A 362 6.71 -1.78 19.31
N ILE A 363 6.14 -0.94 20.17
CA ILE A 363 5.51 0.32 19.76
C ILE A 363 6.58 1.41 19.76
N PRO A 364 6.89 2.04 18.60
CA PRO A 364 7.84 3.15 18.59
C PRO A 364 7.27 4.37 19.33
N LYS A 365 8.02 4.86 20.34
CA LYS A 365 7.58 5.97 21.22
C LYS A 365 7.29 7.28 20.48
N GLU A 366 8.02 7.52 19.39
CA GLU A 366 8.00 8.79 18.64
C GLU A 366 7.00 8.77 17.48
N LEU A 367 6.29 7.67 17.23
CA LEU A 367 5.42 7.54 16.06
C LEU A 367 4.19 8.46 16.14
N PRO A 368 4.08 9.51 15.29
CA PRO A 368 2.96 10.44 15.35
C PRO A 368 1.72 9.83 14.69
N VAL A 369 0.74 9.46 15.49
CA VAL A 369 -0.55 8.94 15.00
C VAL A 369 -1.72 9.78 15.53
N ASP A 370 -2.77 9.91 14.72
CA ASP A 370 -3.99 10.58 15.16
C ASP A 370 -4.59 9.83 16.36
N LYS A 371 -4.68 10.52 17.51
CA LYS A 371 -5.08 9.91 18.79
C LYS A 371 -6.50 9.35 18.74
N ASN A 372 -7.42 10.09 18.14
CA ASN A 372 -8.83 9.70 18.04
C ASN A 372 -8.98 8.50 17.12
N TYR A 373 -8.27 8.49 16.00
CA TYR A 373 -8.23 7.37 15.06
C TYR A 373 -7.65 6.12 15.70
N LEU A 374 -6.52 6.24 16.41
CA LEU A 374 -5.89 5.13 17.14
C LEU A 374 -6.85 4.58 18.19
N GLN A 375 -7.47 5.43 19.01
CA GLN A 375 -8.43 5.01 20.03
C GLN A 375 -9.64 4.29 19.41
N GLY A 376 -10.16 4.82 18.30
CA GLY A 376 -11.21 4.18 17.52
C GLY A 376 -10.80 2.81 17.00
N TYR A 377 -9.58 2.67 16.47
CA TYR A 377 -9.05 1.42 15.93
C TYR A 377 -8.86 0.35 17.02
N LEU A 378 -8.25 0.73 18.15
CA LEU A 378 -8.07 -0.16 19.31
C LEU A 378 -9.42 -0.68 19.81
N SER A 379 -10.44 0.17 19.79
CA SER A 379 -11.83 -0.12 20.20
C SER A 379 -12.70 -0.70 19.07
N ALA A 380 -12.15 -0.91 17.86
CA ALA A 380 -12.92 -1.39 16.71
C ALA A 380 -13.43 -2.81 16.95
N ARG A 381 -14.75 -3.01 16.85
CA ARG A 381 -15.46 -4.30 17.04
C ARG A 381 -16.58 -4.42 16.03
N TYR A 382 -16.89 -5.67 15.66
CA TYR A 382 -18.06 -6.04 14.87
C TYR A 382 -19.03 -6.84 15.76
N SER A 383 -20.33 -6.60 15.59
CA SER A 383 -21.39 -7.33 16.28
C SER A 383 -22.55 -7.58 15.32
N GLU A 384 -23.15 -8.76 15.41
CA GLU A 384 -24.36 -9.12 14.66
C GLU A 384 -25.45 -9.64 15.58
N GLN A 385 -26.70 -9.33 15.22
CA GLN A 385 -27.89 -9.83 15.88
C GLN A 385 -28.80 -10.43 14.83
N THR A 386 -29.13 -11.70 15.02
CA THR A 386 -30.07 -12.46 14.19
C THR A 386 -31.40 -12.57 14.93
N ASP A 387 -32.45 -12.08 14.28
CA ASP A 387 -33.83 -12.23 14.69
C ASP A 387 -34.46 -13.32 13.82
N LEU A 388 -34.24 -14.58 14.23
CA LEU A 388 -34.86 -15.76 13.65
C LEU A 388 -35.91 -16.28 14.63
N ASP A 389 -37.13 -15.79 14.49
CA ASP A 389 -38.28 -16.34 15.21
C ASP A 389 -38.78 -17.60 14.49
N ARG A 390 -38.33 -18.76 14.96
CA ARG A 390 -38.74 -20.07 14.44
C ARG A 390 -40.23 -20.35 14.66
N ASP A 391 -40.82 -19.73 15.68
CA ASP A 391 -42.21 -19.93 16.09
C ASP A 391 -43.17 -18.96 15.42
N SER A 392 -42.66 -17.98 14.67
CA SER A 392 -43.52 -17.12 13.87
C SER A 392 -44.39 -17.95 12.90
N PRO A 393 -45.68 -17.60 12.72
CA PRO A 393 -46.58 -18.35 11.84
C PRO A 393 -46.03 -18.53 10.42
N ALA A 394 -45.28 -17.55 9.91
CA ALA A 394 -44.61 -17.63 8.62
C ALA A 394 -43.49 -18.68 8.59
N ASN A 395 -42.65 -18.76 9.62
CA ASN A 395 -41.58 -19.76 9.68
C ASN A 395 -42.09 -21.16 9.99
N GLN A 396 -43.14 -21.29 10.80
CA GLN A 396 -43.84 -22.57 10.98
C GLN A 396 -44.41 -23.08 9.65
N TRP A 397 -45.09 -22.22 8.88
CA TRP A 397 -45.62 -22.58 7.56
C TRP A 397 -44.51 -22.94 6.56
N ARG A 398 -43.41 -22.18 6.54
CA ARG A 398 -42.25 -22.47 5.68
C ARG A 398 -41.61 -23.81 6.05
N SER A 399 -41.47 -24.11 7.34
CA SER A 399 -40.97 -25.39 7.82
C SER A 399 -41.85 -26.56 7.37
N MET A 400 -43.18 -26.42 7.46
CA MET A 400 -44.12 -27.46 7.00
C MET A 400 -44.04 -27.70 5.49
N LEU A 401 -43.66 -26.68 4.71
CA LEU A 401 -43.51 -26.76 3.26
C LEU A 401 -42.08 -27.11 2.80
N GLY A 402 -41.15 -27.39 3.72
CA GLY A 402 -39.74 -27.63 3.41
C GLY A 402 -39.00 -26.42 2.84
N LEU A 403 -39.51 -25.20 3.09
CA LEU A 403 -38.93 -23.94 2.65
C LEU A 403 -37.97 -23.37 3.70
N ASN A 404 -36.92 -22.68 3.26
CA ASN A 404 -35.94 -22.04 4.15
C ASN A 404 -36.61 -21.00 5.07
N LEU A 405 -36.33 -21.01 6.38
CA LEU A 405 -36.84 -20.02 7.32
C LEU A 405 -36.32 -18.60 6.99
N GLN A 406 -37.08 -17.59 7.39
CA GLN A 406 -36.75 -16.18 7.22
C GLN A 406 -36.47 -15.53 8.58
N GLY A 407 -35.39 -14.76 8.64
CA GLY A 407 -35.06 -13.92 9.80
C GLY A 407 -34.42 -12.62 9.34
N LYS A 408 -34.35 -11.64 10.24
CA LYS A 408 -33.62 -10.38 9.98
C LYS A 408 -32.26 -10.45 10.68
N MET A 409 -31.21 -10.14 9.93
CA MET A 409 -29.88 -9.96 10.52
C MET A 409 -29.52 -8.48 10.48
N SER A 410 -29.17 -7.93 11.64
CA SER A 410 -28.61 -6.58 11.75
C SER A 410 -27.14 -6.68 12.19
N SER A 411 -26.26 -5.90 11.56
CA SER A 411 -24.85 -5.91 11.91
C SER A 411 -24.28 -4.51 12.05
N LYS A 412 -23.40 -4.33 13.03
CA LYS A 412 -22.79 -3.05 13.40
C LYS A 412 -21.28 -3.21 13.51
N ALA A 413 -20.56 -2.19 13.03
CA ALA A 413 -19.13 -2.03 13.30
C ALA A 413 -18.93 -0.70 14.03
N THR A 414 -18.07 -0.65 15.04
CA THR A 414 -17.78 0.59 15.78
C THR A 414 -16.84 1.53 15.02
N MET A 415 -16.03 0.97 14.12
CA MET A 415 -15.16 1.69 13.19
C MET A 415 -14.90 0.80 11.98
N TYR A 416 -14.82 1.36 10.77
CA TYR A 416 -14.41 0.62 9.57
C TYR A 416 -14.00 1.57 8.45
N GLY A 417 -12.70 1.61 8.13
CA GLY A 417 -12.18 2.36 6.99
C GLY A 417 -12.46 3.86 7.04
N ASN A 418 -12.72 4.44 8.22
CA ASN A 418 -13.01 5.86 8.39
C ASN A 418 -11.89 6.71 7.80
N ARG A 419 -12.21 7.94 7.38
CA ARG A 419 -11.22 8.83 6.78
C ARG A 419 -10.15 9.23 7.80
N TYR A 420 -8.90 8.96 7.45
CA TYR A 420 -7.71 9.41 8.14
C TYR A 420 -7.26 10.78 7.57
N PRO A 421 -6.88 11.75 8.41
CA PRO A 421 -6.37 13.04 7.94
C PRO A 421 -5.03 12.88 7.21
N TRP A 422 -5.01 13.07 5.89
CA TRP A 422 -3.80 12.82 5.08
C TRP A 422 -2.60 13.66 5.52
N LYS A 423 -2.79 14.87 6.07
CA LYS A 423 -1.68 15.72 6.51
C LYS A 423 -0.87 15.05 7.63
N ASN A 424 -1.54 14.37 8.55
CA ASN A 424 -0.89 13.66 9.65
C ASN A 424 -0.01 12.52 9.13
N THR A 425 -0.24 12.01 7.91
CA THR A 425 0.61 10.95 7.35
C THR A 425 1.97 11.48 6.89
N LEU A 426 2.10 12.78 6.62
CA LEU A 426 3.39 13.39 6.27
C LEU A 426 4.35 13.41 7.47
N GLU A 427 3.83 13.51 8.68
CA GLU A 427 4.62 13.49 9.92
C GLU A 427 5.29 12.14 10.18
N LEU A 428 4.81 11.07 9.53
CA LEU A 428 5.39 9.72 9.64
C LEU A 428 6.75 9.60 8.93
N PHE A 429 7.11 10.51 8.03
CA PHE A 429 8.43 10.52 7.41
C PHE A 429 9.52 10.96 8.39
N GLY A 430 10.44 10.04 8.68
CA GLY A 430 11.55 10.20 9.62
C GLY A 430 11.13 10.15 11.09
N ALA A 431 9.93 9.63 11.39
CA ALA A 431 9.45 9.49 12.76
C ALA A 431 10.25 8.48 13.58
N VAL A 432 10.89 7.50 12.94
CA VAL A 432 11.77 6.52 13.58
C VAL A 432 13.05 6.42 12.75
N PRO A 433 14.21 6.85 13.27
CA PRO A 433 15.46 6.79 12.52
C PRO A 433 15.82 5.36 12.11
N GLY A 434 16.10 5.15 10.82
CA GLY A 434 16.59 3.87 10.30
C GLY A 434 15.54 2.75 10.17
N CYS A 435 14.27 3.02 10.45
CA CYS A 435 13.18 2.05 10.27
C CYS A 435 11.87 2.77 9.90
N GLY A 436 11.08 2.18 9.01
CA GLY A 436 9.91 2.83 8.42
C GLY A 436 10.29 3.98 7.49
N ALA A 437 9.30 4.77 7.09
CA ALA A 437 9.50 5.89 6.17
C ALA A 437 10.44 6.94 6.78
N GLN A 438 11.44 7.35 6.01
CA GLN A 438 12.49 8.30 6.32
C GLN A 438 12.28 9.60 5.55
N ARG A 439 12.71 10.73 6.13
CA ARG A 439 12.71 12.01 5.43
C ARG A 439 13.58 11.95 4.17
N MET A 440 13.13 12.65 3.14
CA MET A 440 14.00 13.04 2.04
C MET A 440 15.20 13.81 2.61
N ARG A 441 16.39 13.46 2.14
CA ARG A 441 17.64 14.19 2.42
C ARG A 441 18.17 14.72 1.12
#